data_AF-A0A085N3E3-F1
#
_entry.id   AF-A0A085N3E3-F1
#
_cell.length_a   1.000
_cell.length_b   1.000
_cell.length_c   1.000
_cell.angle_alpha   90.00
_cell.angle_beta   90.00
_cell.angle_gamma   90.00
#
_symmetry.space_group_name_H-M   'P 1'
#
loop_
_entity.id
_entity.type
_entity.pdbx_description
1 polymer ?
#
loop_
_entity_poly.entity_id
_entity_poly.type
_entity_poly.pdbx_seq_one_letter_code
_entity_poly.pdbx_strand_id
1 'polypeptide(L)'
;MDQGVIATLKLLCRKELLRYFLLPENSSIGSVISFYKKMTLKDCCFMIAECWYSIKQSTLRNASNYIFINRGLSRSFSNTDTEEDEVAEILDTIKHLSILDECNMSDTNMWLACDEDAGFHVLNDDEIVATVSDLHGGPDEEEEEE
;
A
#
# COMPACT_ATOMS: atom_id res chain seq x y z
N MET A 1 10.89 -5.93 -2.72
CA MET A 1 9.65 -5.91 -3.53
C MET A 1 9.60 -4.55 -4.19
N ASP A 2 9.27 -4.46 -5.48
CA ASP A 2 9.26 -3.19 -6.20
C ASP A 2 8.21 -2.21 -5.61
N GLN A 3 8.54 -0.92 -5.59
CA GLN A 3 7.68 0.12 -5.02
C GLN A 3 6.31 0.21 -5.73
N GLY A 4 6.25 -0.08 -7.04
CA GLY A 4 4.99 -0.10 -7.78
C GLY A 4 4.05 -1.22 -7.32
N VAL A 5 4.57 -2.40 -6.95
CA VAL A 5 3.76 -3.50 -6.40
C VAL A 5 3.20 -3.11 -5.04
N ILE A 6 4.02 -2.48 -4.21
CA ILE A 6 3.62 -2.02 -2.87
C ILE A 6 2.53 -0.95 -2.99
N ALA A 7 2.70 0.03 -3.88
CA ALA A 7 1.72 1.08 -4.13
C ALA A 7 0.38 0.50 -4.62
N THR A 8 0.41 -0.43 -5.58
CA THR A 8 -0.79 -1.11 -6.08
C THR A 8 -1.49 -1.92 -4.97
N LEU A 9 -0.72 -2.66 -4.15
CA LEU A 9 -1.28 -3.42 -3.04
C LEU A 9 -1.99 -2.51 -2.02
N LYS A 10 -1.36 -1.39 -1.66
CA LYS A 10 -1.95 -0.39 -0.75
C LYS A 10 -3.25 0.20 -1.31
N LEU A 11 -3.28 0.54 -2.60
CA LEU A 11 -4.47 1.03 -3.29
C LEU A 11 -5.63 0.03 -3.20
N LEU A 12 -5.37 -1.23 -3.51
CA LEU A 12 -6.38 -2.30 -3.44
C LEU A 12 -6.87 -2.54 -2.00
N CYS A 13 -5.97 -2.53 -1.02
CA CYS A 13 -6.34 -2.64 0.40
C CYS A 13 -7.29 -1.51 0.83
N ARG A 14 -7.03 -0.27 0.40
CA ARG A 14 -7.90 0.88 0.66
C ARG A 14 -9.28 0.72 0.00
N LYS A 15 -9.32 0.22 -1.24
CA LYS A 15 -10.57 -0.08 -1.95
C LYS A 15 -11.40 -1.13 -1.21
N GLU A 16 -10.78 -2.25 -0.81
CA GLU A 16 -11.50 -3.31 -0.12
C GLU A 16 -11.96 -2.89 1.28
N LEU A 17 -11.13 -2.12 2.00
CA LEU A 17 -11.54 -1.55 3.28
C LEU A 17 -12.80 -0.68 3.14
N LEU A 18 -12.88 0.14 2.08
CA LEU A 18 -14.09 0.88 1.74
C LEU A 18 -15.25 -0.09 1.46
N ARG A 19 -15.10 -1.07 0.56
CA ARG A 19 -16.19 -2.04 0.28
C ARG A 19 -16.74 -2.69 1.55
N TYR A 20 -15.87 -3.20 2.42
CA TYR A 20 -16.26 -3.83 3.69
C TYR A 20 -17.04 -2.88 4.61
N PHE A 21 -16.68 -1.60 4.60
CA PHE A 21 -17.38 -0.55 5.32
C PHE A 21 -18.77 -0.23 4.76
N LEU A 22 -18.99 -0.49 3.47
CA LEU A 22 -20.25 -0.23 2.74
C LEU A 22 -21.22 -1.40 2.71
N LEU A 23 -20.78 -2.58 3.12
CA LEU A 23 -21.61 -3.78 3.22
C LEU A 23 -22.76 -3.72 4.26
N PRO A 24 -22.71 -2.94 5.36
CA PRO A 24 -23.87 -2.82 6.26
C PRO A 24 -24.95 -1.89 5.66
N GLU A 25 -26.18 -2.39 5.49
CA GLU A 25 -27.37 -1.67 4.96
C GLU A 25 -27.71 -0.35 5.69
N ASN A 26 -27.12 -0.13 6.86
CA ASN A 26 -27.29 1.02 7.72
C ASN A 26 -26.03 1.91 7.65
N SER A 27 -25.96 2.71 6.58
CA SER A 27 -24.99 3.77 6.27
C SER A 27 -24.96 4.93 7.29
N SER A 28 -24.75 4.61 8.57
CA SER A 28 -24.58 5.58 9.65
C SER A 28 -23.13 5.58 10.14
N ILE A 29 -22.60 6.74 10.51
CA ILE A 29 -21.31 6.91 11.20
C ILE A 29 -21.20 6.03 12.47
N GLY A 30 -22.31 5.67 13.12
CA GLY A 30 -22.28 4.72 14.23
C GLY A 30 -21.93 3.29 13.79
N SER A 31 -22.37 2.89 12.60
CA SER A 31 -22.12 1.58 11.99
C SER A 31 -20.64 1.39 11.68
N VAL A 32 -20.03 2.42 11.08
CA VAL A 32 -18.60 2.60 10.82
C VAL A 32 -17.71 2.33 12.04
N ILE A 33 -17.97 3.03 13.14
CA ILE A 33 -17.16 2.91 14.37
C ILE A 33 -17.35 1.51 14.98
N SER A 34 -18.58 0.98 14.94
CA SER A 34 -18.87 -0.36 15.43
C SER A 34 -18.20 -1.46 14.59
N PHE A 35 -18.06 -1.23 13.28
CA PHE A 35 -17.37 -2.12 12.35
C PHE A 35 -15.88 -2.14 12.64
N TYR A 36 -15.24 -0.96 12.72
CA TYR A 36 -13.81 -0.87 13.04
C TYR A 36 -13.46 -1.57 14.36
N LYS A 37 -14.33 -1.44 15.37
CA LYS A 37 -14.16 -2.14 16.67
C LYS A 37 -14.32 -3.66 16.59
N LYS A 38 -15.03 -4.18 15.58
CA LYS A 38 -15.23 -5.62 15.37
C LYS A 38 -14.16 -6.21 14.46
N MET A 39 -13.44 -5.39 13.70
CA MET A 39 -12.43 -5.86 12.77
C MET A 39 -11.28 -6.52 13.53
N THR A 40 -10.97 -7.76 13.16
CA THR A 40 -9.93 -8.55 13.78
C THR A 40 -8.67 -8.58 12.91
N LEU A 41 -7.52 -8.94 13.50
CA LEU A 41 -6.29 -9.17 12.75
C LEU A 41 -6.48 -10.21 11.64
N LYS A 42 -7.32 -11.23 11.89
CA LYS A 42 -7.66 -12.25 10.91
C LYS A 42 -8.30 -11.62 9.67
N ASP A 43 -9.27 -10.73 9.87
CA ASP A 43 -9.96 -10.04 8.76
C ASP A 43 -8.98 -9.19 7.95
N CYS A 44 -8.06 -8.50 8.63
CA CYS A 44 -6.98 -7.75 7.95
C CYS A 44 -6.08 -8.67 7.11
N CYS A 45 -5.68 -9.83 7.64
CA CYS A 45 -4.85 -10.79 6.90
C CYS A 45 -5.59 -11.35 5.66
N PHE A 46 -6.88 -11.66 5.78
CA PHE A 46 -7.68 -12.11 4.64
C PHE A 46 -7.82 -11.00 3.60
N MET A 47 -8.10 -9.77 4.00
CA MET A 47 -8.20 -8.63 3.11
C MET A 47 -6.90 -8.41 2.32
N ILE A 48 -5.74 -8.44 3.00
CA ILE A 48 -4.44 -8.32 2.33
C ILE A 48 -4.21 -9.47 1.34
N ALA A 49 -4.61 -10.70 1.69
CA ALA A 49 -4.50 -11.84 0.80
C ALA A 49 -5.37 -11.66 -0.45
N GLU A 50 -6.63 -11.24 -0.30
CA GLU A 50 -7.53 -10.97 -1.42
C GLU A 50 -7.00 -9.85 -2.33
N CYS A 51 -6.46 -8.78 -1.73
CA CYS A 51 -5.82 -7.70 -2.48
C CYS A 51 -4.62 -8.21 -3.27
N TRP A 52 -3.77 -9.05 -2.65
CA TRP A 52 -2.63 -9.67 -3.32
C TRP A 52 -3.04 -10.54 -4.51
N TYR A 53 -4.10 -11.35 -4.37
CA TYR A 53 -4.65 -12.15 -5.46
C TYR A 53 -5.27 -11.30 -6.58
N SER A 54 -5.68 -10.08 -6.27
CA SER A 54 -6.30 -9.15 -7.23
C SER A 54 -5.26 -8.33 -8.01
N ILE A 55 -3.99 -8.35 -7.62
CA ILE A 55 -2.92 -7.67 -8.38
C ILE A 55 -2.82 -8.28 -9.78
N LYS A 56 -2.86 -7.42 -10.80
CA LYS A 56 -2.68 -7.83 -12.20
C LYS A 56 -1.31 -8.50 -12.41
N GLN A 57 -1.30 -9.60 -13.16
CA GLN A 57 -0.05 -10.30 -13.51
C GLN A 57 0.96 -9.39 -14.23
N SER A 58 0.51 -8.38 -14.98
CA SER A 58 1.36 -7.37 -15.60
C SER A 58 2.18 -6.59 -14.58
N THR A 59 1.59 -6.19 -13.45
CA THR A 59 2.27 -5.47 -12.35
C THR A 59 3.37 -6.33 -11.75
N LEU A 60 3.09 -7.60 -11.46
CA LEU A 60 4.08 -8.55 -10.92
C LEU A 60 5.18 -8.89 -11.93
N ARG A 61 4.82 -9.05 -13.21
CA ARG A 61 5.77 -9.29 -14.30
C ARG A 61 6.69 -8.09 -14.50
N ASN A 62 6.17 -6.87 -14.43
CA ASN A 62 6.96 -5.65 -14.54
C ASN A 62 7.94 -5.49 -13.37
N ALA A 63 7.49 -5.75 -12.15
CA ALA A 63 8.35 -5.77 -10.97
C ALA A 63 9.41 -6.88 -11.02
N SER A 64 9.06 -8.05 -11.56
CA SER A 64 10.02 -9.12 -11.78
C SER A 64 11.03 -8.74 -12.86
N ASN A 65 10.62 -8.07 -13.94
CA ASN A 65 11.53 -7.56 -14.96
C ASN A 65 12.55 -6.58 -14.37
N TYR A 66 12.19 -5.77 -13.36
CA TYR A 66 13.18 -4.98 -12.63
C TYR A 66 14.24 -5.89 -11.98
N ILE A 67 13.84 -6.92 -11.24
CA ILE A 67 14.80 -7.82 -10.58
C ILE A 67 15.65 -8.62 -11.58
N PHE A 68 15.06 -9.09 -12.68
CA PHE A 68 15.72 -9.99 -13.64
C PHE A 68 16.47 -9.25 -14.76
N ILE A 69 16.08 -8.02 -15.12
CA ILE A 69 16.69 -7.24 -16.21
C ILE A 69 17.59 -6.13 -15.66
N ASN A 70 17.29 -5.53 -14.48
CA ASN A 70 18.15 -4.52 -13.85
C ASN A 70 19.29 -5.10 -13.04
N ARG A 71 20.20 -5.76 -13.75
CA ARG A 71 21.62 -5.68 -13.43
C ARG A 71 22.30 -4.45 -14.06
N GLY A 72 21.54 -3.41 -14.47
CA GLY A 72 22.18 -2.20 -15.04
C GLY A 72 21.38 -0.99 -15.55
N LEU A 73 20.04 -0.90 -15.57
CA LEU A 73 19.40 0.33 -16.08
C LEU A 73 18.06 0.72 -15.41
N SER A 74 18.15 1.60 -14.40
CA SER A 74 16.97 2.21 -13.77
C SER A 74 16.06 2.88 -14.82
N ARG A 75 14.87 2.34 -14.99
CA ARG A 75 13.80 2.94 -15.80
C ARG A 75 12.54 2.93 -14.95
N SER A 76 12.06 4.13 -14.62
CA SER A 76 10.78 4.32 -13.92
C SER A 76 9.66 3.86 -14.85
N PHE A 77 8.90 2.85 -14.43
CA PHE A 77 7.72 2.38 -15.14
C PHE A 77 6.48 2.89 -14.42
N SER A 78 5.73 3.73 -15.11
CA SER A 78 4.46 4.28 -14.66
C SER A 78 3.36 3.23 -14.79
N ASN A 79 2.76 2.81 -13.69
CA ASN A 79 1.58 1.92 -13.68
C ASN A 79 0.25 2.72 -13.79
N THR A 80 0.30 3.93 -14.32
CA THR A 80 -0.80 4.92 -14.35
C THR A 80 -2.14 4.38 -14.82
N ASP A 81 -2.13 3.50 -15.83
CA ASP A 81 -3.39 3.02 -16.43
C ASP A 81 -4.20 2.10 -15.50
N THR A 82 -3.55 1.43 -14.54
CA THR A 82 -4.25 0.61 -13.54
C THR A 82 -4.69 1.44 -12.35
N GLU A 83 -3.93 2.47 -12.00
CA GLU A 83 -4.27 3.32 -10.86
C GLU A 83 -5.49 4.20 -11.16
N GLU A 84 -5.59 4.78 -12.37
CA GLU A 84 -6.74 5.62 -12.74
C GLU A 84 -8.08 4.87 -12.72
N ASP A 85 -8.13 3.63 -13.22
CA ASP A 85 -9.34 2.80 -13.26
C ASP A 85 -9.81 2.44 -11.83
N GLU A 86 -8.87 2.07 -10.97
CA GLU A 86 -9.13 1.73 -9.56
C GLU A 86 -9.56 2.97 -8.76
N VAL A 87 -8.95 4.14 -9.00
CA VAL A 87 -9.34 5.41 -8.37
C VAL A 87 -10.76 5.80 -8.80
N ALA A 88 -11.12 5.59 -10.07
CA ALA A 88 -12.46 5.84 -10.56
C ALA A 88 -13.51 4.93 -9.90
N GLU A 89 -13.21 3.63 -9.73
CA GLU A 89 -14.07 2.69 -8.99
C GLU A 89 -14.23 3.13 -7.53
N ILE A 90 -13.14 3.54 -6.87
CA ILE A 90 -13.18 4.08 -5.50
C ILE A 90 -14.07 5.32 -5.42
N LEU A 91 -13.91 6.29 -6.33
CA LEU A 91 -14.73 7.50 -6.33
C LEU A 91 -16.22 7.19 -6.55
N ASP A 92 -16.53 6.23 -7.42
CA ASP A 92 -17.90 5.77 -7.65
C ASP A 92 -18.51 5.14 -6.38
N THR A 93 -17.76 4.27 -5.69
CA THR A 93 -18.19 3.69 -4.42
C THR A 93 -18.41 4.74 -3.33
N ILE A 94 -17.58 5.80 -3.30
CA ILE A 94 -17.72 6.92 -2.37
C ILE A 94 -19.00 7.72 -2.65
N LYS A 95 -19.29 8.01 -3.93
CA LYS A 95 -20.51 8.75 -4.33
C LYS A 95 -21.79 7.98 -4.00
N HIS A 96 -21.75 6.66 -4.13
CA HIS A 96 -22.87 5.80 -3.79
C HIS A 96 -23.29 5.85 -2.31
N LEU A 97 -22.43 6.32 -1.40
CA LEU A 97 -22.76 6.41 0.02
C LEU A 97 -23.79 7.47 0.38
N SER A 98 -24.00 8.51 -0.42
CA SER A 98 -24.74 9.74 -0.03
C SER A 98 -24.25 10.44 1.27
N ILE A 99 -23.33 9.85 2.05
CA ILE A 99 -22.69 10.43 3.25
C ILE A 99 -21.62 11.46 2.85
N LEU A 100 -21.08 11.37 1.64
CA LEU A 100 -19.94 12.13 1.13
C LEU A 100 -20.29 12.87 -0.17
N ASP A 101 -21.42 13.58 -0.19
CA ASP A 101 -21.89 14.34 -1.38
C ASP A 101 -20.86 15.39 -1.87
N GLU A 102 -19.95 15.84 -1.00
CA GLU A 102 -18.88 16.79 -1.33
C GLU A 102 -17.55 16.16 -1.75
N CYS A 103 -17.39 14.82 -1.66
CA CYS A 103 -16.09 14.18 -1.92
C CYS A 103 -15.80 14.12 -3.43
N ASN A 104 -14.75 14.83 -3.84
CA ASN A 104 -14.34 14.93 -5.23
C ASN A 104 -13.09 14.07 -5.52
N MET A 105 -12.67 14.04 -6.79
CA MET A 105 -11.50 13.27 -7.24
C MET A 105 -10.21 13.73 -6.54
N SER A 106 -10.07 15.03 -6.25
CA SER A 106 -8.92 15.57 -5.52
C SER A 106 -8.88 15.06 -4.08
N ASP A 107 -10.03 14.99 -3.40
CA ASP A 107 -10.11 14.46 -2.03
C ASP A 107 -9.73 12.97 -2.00
N THR A 108 -10.20 12.21 -3.00
CA THR A 108 -9.87 10.79 -3.16
C THR A 108 -8.36 10.61 -3.42
N ASN A 109 -7.78 11.40 -4.33
CA ASN A 109 -6.35 11.36 -4.61
C ASN A 109 -5.51 11.77 -3.40
N MET A 110 -5.94 12.81 -2.66
CA MET A 110 -5.26 13.25 -1.44
C MET A 110 -5.27 12.14 -0.38
N TRP A 111 -6.39 11.44 -0.22
CA TRP A 111 -6.49 10.30 0.70
C TRP A 111 -5.59 9.12 0.27
N LEU A 112 -5.53 8.83 -1.03
CA LEU A 112 -4.66 7.77 -1.57
C LEU A 112 -3.17 8.11 -1.41
N ALA A 113 -2.82 9.41 -1.45
CA ALA A 113 -1.48 9.93 -1.27
C ALA A 113 -1.09 10.17 0.20
N CYS A 114 -1.95 9.86 1.18
CA CYS A 114 -1.67 10.11 2.61
C CYS A 114 -0.36 9.48 3.13
N ASP A 115 0.19 8.47 2.46
CA ASP A 115 1.44 7.82 2.88
C ASP A 115 2.69 8.63 2.56
N GLU A 116 2.61 9.62 1.66
CA GLU A 116 3.77 10.43 1.27
C GLU A 116 4.21 11.41 2.38
N ASP A 117 3.32 11.69 3.35
CA ASP A 117 3.55 12.60 4.48
C ASP A 117 3.77 11.85 5.81
N ALA A 118 4.29 10.62 5.75
CA ALA A 118 4.43 9.79 6.95
C ALA A 118 5.45 10.32 7.97
N GLY A 119 6.23 11.36 7.63
CA GLY A 119 7.27 11.94 8.51
C GLY A 119 8.46 11.01 8.78
N PHE A 120 8.44 9.80 8.24
CA PHE A 120 9.54 8.85 8.28
C PHE A 120 10.32 8.90 6.97
N HIS A 121 11.64 8.86 7.07
CA HIS A 121 12.51 8.84 5.91
C HIS A 121 12.34 7.51 5.16
N VAL A 122 11.86 7.59 3.91
CA VAL A 122 11.85 6.45 2.99
C VAL A 122 13.29 6.24 2.53
N LEU A 123 13.96 5.25 3.12
CA LEU A 123 15.34 4.94 2.76
C LEU A 123 15.41 4.49 1.30
N ASN A 124 16.31 5.09 0.53
CA ASN A 124 16.65 4.61 -0.81
C ASN A 124 17.48 3.31 -0.74
N ASP A 125 17.68 2.64 -1.87
CA ASP A 125 18.39 1.35 -1.91
C ASP A 125 19.80 1.42 -1.27
N ASP A 126 20.54 2.51 -1.50
CA ASP A 126 21.88 2.71 -0.93
C ASP A 126 21.81 2.93 0.59
N GLU A 127 20.82 3.68 1.06
CA GLU A 127 20.57 3.94 2.48
C GLU A 127 20.10 2.68 3.22
N ILE A 128 19.27 1.84 2.59
CA ILE A 128 18.89 0.54 3.14
C ILE A 128 20.13 -0.34 3.29
N VAL A 129 20.97 -0.42 2.25
CA VAL A 129 22.22 -1.21 2.30
C VAL A 129 23.16 -0.71 3.39
N ALA A 130 23.34 0.61 3.51
CA ALA A 130 24.15 1.20 4.57
C ALA A 130 23.61 0.86 5.96
N THR A 131 22.31 1.05 6.19
CA THR A 131 21.67 0.78 7.49
C THR A 131 21.77 -0.70 7.89
N VAL A 132 21.61 -1.62 6.94
CA VAL A 132 21.73 -3.07 7.21
C VAL A 132 23.18 -3.47 7.46
N SER A 133 24.13 -2.84 6.75
CA SER A 133 25.57 -3.12 6.90
C SER A 133 26.09 -2.62 8.25
N ASP A 134 25.65 -1.44 8.68
CA ASP A 134 26.02 -0.85 9.98
C ASP A 134 25.46 -1.67 11.16
N LEU A 135 24.33 -2.36 10.98
CA LEU A 135 23.73 -3.22 12.01
C LEU A 135 24.49 -4.54 12.24
N HIS A 136 25.27 -4.99 11.26
CA HIS A 136 26.06 -6.23 11.32
C HIS A 136 27.53 -6.02 11.71
N GLY A 137 27.97 -4.76 11.85
CA GLY A 137 29.35 -4.39 12.21
C GLY A 137 29.54 -4.04 13.69
N GLY A 138 28.91 -4.77 14.62
CA GLY A 138 29.25 -4.64 16.05
C GLY A 138 30.71 -5.05 16.28
N PRO A 139 31.49 -4.35 17.12
CA PRO A 139 32.89 -4.66 17.32
C PRO A 139 33.01 -6.05 17.95
N ASP A 140 33.72 -6.94 17.27
CA ASP A 140 34.26 -8.14 17.89
C ASP A 140 35.10 -7.68 19.09
N GLU A 141 34.59 -7.92 20.31
CA GLU A 141 35.38 -7.78 21.52
C GLU A 141 36.51 -8.81 21.40
N GLU A 142 37.70 -8.33 21.04
CA GLU A 142 38.95 -9.08 21.15
C GLU A 142 39.09 -9.50 22.62
N GLU A 143 38.85 -10.79 22.91
CA GLU A 143 39.26 -11.41 24.16
C GLU A 143 40.80 -11.30 24.24
N GLU A 144 41.28 -10.46 25.16
CA GLU A 144 42.69 -10.41 25.58
C GLU A 144 43.08 -11.77 26.17
N GLU A 145 43.89 -12.55 25.44
CA GLU A 145 44.75 -13.58 26.03
C GLU A 145 46.10 -12.94 26.41
N GLU A 146 46.33 -12.68 27.71
CA GLU A 146 47.49 -13.16 28.52
C GLU A 146 47.40 -12.72 29.99
#